data_AF-A0A117LMD5-F1
#
_entry.id   AF-A0A117LMD5-F1
#
_cell.length_a   1.000
_cell.length_b   1.000
_cell.length_c   1.000
_cell.angle_alpha   90.00
_cell.angle_beta   90.00
_cell.angle_gamma   90.00
#
_symmetry.space_group_name_H-M   'P 1'
#
loop_
_entity.id
_entity.type
_entity.pdbx_description
1 polymer ?
#
loop_
_entity_poly.entity_id
_entity_poly.type
_entity_poly.pdbx_seq_one_letter_code
_entity_poly.pdbx_strand_id
1 'polypeptide(L)'
;MGNNIAASPIKRNERDWAGQLISWIKLAIEKGTTIFQDATNDTSIKMESGSTKFPDILLFTDKVSGIIFNGWELKFPDTAVDDTVMLN
;
A
#
# COMPACT_ATOMS: atom_id res chain seq x y z
N MET A 1 -4.04 10.30 -36.90
CA MET A 1 -4.73 11.25 -35.99
C MET A 1 -4.55 10.71 -34.59
N GLY A 2 -3.69 11.34 -33.79
CA GLY A 2 -3.44 10.93 -32.40
C GLY A 2 -4.58 11.41 -31.53
N ASN A 3 -5.18 10.50 -30.77
CA ASN A 3 -6.25 10.85 -29.84
C ASN A 3 -5.61 11.59 -28.66
N ASN A 4 -5.75 12.91 -28.61
CA ASN A 4 -5.37 13.71 -27.46
C ASN A 4 -6.36 13.41 -26.34
N ILE A 5 -6.00 12.48 -25.46
CA ILE A 5 -6.66 12.33 -24.17
C ILE A 5 -6.32 13.57 -23.34
N ALA A 6 -7.24 14.52 -23.25
CA ALA A 6 -7.17 15.57 -22.25
C ALA A 6 -7.16 14.88 -20.88
N ALA A 7 -5.99 14.79 -20.26
CA ALA A 7 -5.83 14.16 -18.96
C ALA A 7 -6.64 14.99 -17.95
N SER A 8 -7.73 14.40 -17.46
CA SER A 8 -8.36 14.87 -16.23
C SER A 8 -7.29 14.93 -15.12
N PRO A 9 -7.28 15.91 -14.21
CA PRO A 9 -6.31 15.94 -13.12
C PRO A 9 -6.27 14.57 -12.46
N ILE A 10 -5.06 14.00 -12.33
CA ILE A 10 -4.85 12.65 -11.77
C ILE A 10 -5.51 12.63 -10.40
N LYS A 11 -6.69 12.01 -10.31
CA LYS A 11 -7.41 11.84 -9.05
C LYS A 11 -6.71 10.71 -8.31
N ARG A 12 -5.78 11.07 -7.41
CA ARG A 12 -5.13 10.11 -6.51
C ARG A 12 -6.22 9.38 -5.72
N ASN A 13 -6.36 8.09 -6.01
CA ASN A 13 -7.21 7.19 -5.26
C ASN A 13 -6.34 6.34 -4.31
N GLU A 14 -6.97 5.57 -3.43
CA GLU A 14 -6.29 4.73 -2.44
C GLU A 14 -5.29 3.74 -3.07
N ARG A 15 -5.61 3.20 -4.25
CA ARG A 15 -4.73 2.27 -4.98
C ARG A 15 -3.47 2.95 -5.52
N ASP A 16 -3.60 4.15 -6.07
CA ASP A 16 -2.44 4.94 -6.51
C ASP A 16 -1.54 5.30 -5.33
N TRP A 17 -2.16 5.64 -4.18
CA TRP A 17 -1.43 5.94 -2.95
C TRP A 17 -0.69 4.71 -2.40
N ALA A 18 -1.35 3.54 -2.38
CA ALA A 18 -0.73 2.29 -1.97
C ALA A 18 0.51 1.96 -2.82
N GLY A 19 0.40 2.12 -4.15
CA GLY A 19 1.52 1.91 -5.06
C GLY A 19 2.70 2.84 -4.78
N GLN A 20 2.43 4.12 -4.54
CA GLN A 20 3.48 5.10 -4.19
C GLN A 20 4.15 4.77 -2.85
N LEU A 21 3.37 4.38 -1.84
CA LEU A 21 3.87 4.00 -0.52
C LEU A 21 4.77 2.75 -0.59
N ILE A 22 4.35 1.72 -1.33
CA ILE A 22 5.17 0.52 -1.57
C ILE A 22 6.48 0.89 -2.26
N SER A 23 6.47 1.79 -3.25
CA SER A 23 7.69 2.25 -3.92
C SER A 23 8.68 2.90 -2.95
N TRP A 24 8.20 3.74 -2.02
CA TRP A 24 9.05 4.34 -1.00
C TRP A 24 9.59 3.32 0.01
N ILE A 25 8.77 2.36 0.43
CA ILE A 25 9.22 1.28 1.31
C ILE A 25 10.32 0.46 0.62
N LYS A 26 10.14 0.08 -0.65
CA LYS A 26 11.16 -0.64 -1.42
C LYS A 26 12.46 0.14 -1.55
N LEU A 27 12.38 1.45 -1.77
CA LEU A 27 13.57 2.30 -1.80
C LEU A 27 14.29 2.33 -0.43
N ALA A 28 13.55 2.35 0.68
CA ALA A 28 14.13 2.30 2.02
C ALA A 28 14.80 0.95 2.33
N ILE A 29 14.19 -0.14 1.85
CA ILE A 29 14.76 -1.51 1.90
C ILE A 29 16.07 -1.57 1.10
N GLU A 30 16.07 -1.10 -0.15
CA GLU A 30 17.24 -1.09 -1.02
C GLU A 30 18.41 -0.29 -0.40
N LYS A 31 18.09 0.81 0.27
CA LYS A 31 19.09 1.62 1.00
C LYS A 31 19.59 0.98 2.29
N GLY A 32 19.08 -0.18 2.69
CA GLY A 32 19.46 -0.85 3.94
C GLY A 32 19.02 -0.12 5.20
N THR A 33 17.99 0.73 5.12
CA THR A 33 17.51 1.57 6.24
C THR A 33 16.38 0.94 7.04
N THR A 34 15.99 -0.29 6.70
CA THR A 34 14.89 -1.02 7.34
C THR A 34 15.30 -2.46 7.64
N ILE A 35 14.55 -3.13 8.51
CA ILE A 35 14.69 -4.57 8.79
C ILE A 35 13.94 -5.45 7.77
N PHE A 36 13.20 -4.84 6.84
CA PHE A 36 12.33 -5.56 5.93
C PHE A 36 13.09 -5.99 4.67
N GLN A 37 12.73 -7.14 4.13
CA GLN A 37 13.26 -7.66 2.87
C GLN A 37 12.38 -7.27 1.67
N ASP A 38 11.07 -7.16 1.85
CA ASP A 38 10.16 -6.74 0.78
C ASP A 38 8.83 -6.15 1.28
N ALA A 39 8.14 -5.44 0.38
CA ALA A 39 6.79 -4.94 0.54
C ALA A 39 5.95 -5.17 -0.73
N THR A 40 4.70 -5.61 -0.62
CA THR A 40 3.84 -5.88 -1.78
C THR A 40 2.35 -5.76 -1.46
N ASN A 41 1.51 -5.55 -2.48
CA ASN A 41 0.04 -5.63 -2.44
C ASN A 41 -0.52 -6.87 -3.17
N ASP A 42 0.34 -7.69 -3.78
CA ASP A 42 -0.10 -8.79 -4.66
C ASP A 42 -0.27 -10.14 -3.94
N THR A 43 0.02 -10.22 -2.64
CA THR A 43 0.03 -11.49 -1.90
C THR A 43 -1.18 -11.61 -0.99
N SER A 44 -1.91 -12.71 -1.11
CA SER A 44 -2.98 -13.08 -0.18
C SER A 44 -2.45 -13.94 0.96
N ILE A 45 -2.95 -13.76 2.18
CA ILE A 45 -2.57 -14.57 3.34
C ILE A 45 -3.64 -15.63 3.59
N LYS A 46 -3.27 -16.91 3.49
CA LYS A 46 -4.15 -18.01 3.91
C LYS A 46 -3.97 -18.26 5.40
N MET A 47 -5.03 -18.06 6.17
CA MET A 47 -5.06 -18.28 7.61
C MET A 47 -5.27 -19.76 7.93
N GLU A 48 -4.79 -20.22 9.09
CA GLU A 48 -5.04 -21.58 9.59
C GLU A 48 -6.53 -21.87 9.77
N SER A 49 -7.33 -20.85 10.06
CA SER A 49 -8.80 -20.93 10.12
C SER A 49 -9.48 -21.22 8.77
N GLY A 50 -8.71 -21.31 7.68
CA GLY A 50 -9.22 -21.53 6.32
C GLY A 50 -9.66 -20.26 5.59
N SER A 51 -9.69 -19.10 6.27
CA SER A 51 -9.99 -17.82 5.64
C SER A 51 -8.77 -17.24 4.91
N THR A 52 -9.01 -16.45 3.87
CA THR A 52 -7.96 -15.73 3.15
C THR A 52 -8.10 -14.23 3.40
N LYS A 53 -7.00 -13.55 3.72
CA LYS A 53 -6.93 -12.10 3.91
C LYS A 53 -6.18 -11.43 2.77
N PHE A 54 -6.60 -10.21 2.45
CA PHE A 54 -6.06 -9.38 1.37
C PHE A 54 -5.74 -7.99 1.91
N PRO A 55 -4.69 -7.85 2.74
CA PRO A 55 -4.23 -6.53 3.17
C PRO A 55 -3.75 -5.71 1.96
N ASP A 56 -3.89 -4.39 2.04
CA ASP A 56 -3.41 -3.47 1.00
C ASP A 56 -1.88 -3.49 0.86
N ILE A 57 -1.15 -3.71 1.96
CA ILE A 57 0.31 -3.84 1.96
C ILE A 57 0.73 -4.98 2.89
N LEU A 58 1.62 -5.85 2.43
CA LEU A 58 2.34 -6.84 3.20
C LEU A 58 3.80 -6.48 3.33
N LEU A 59 4.34 -6.59 4.54
CA LEU A 59 5.75 -6.42 4.85
C LEU A 59 6.37 -7.77 5.22
N PHE A 60 7.52 -8.08 4.63
CA PHE A 60 8.26 -9.33 4.87
C PHE A 60 9.60 -9.05 5.52
N THR A 61 9.96 -9.85 6.52
CA THR A 61 11.35 -9.96 7.00
C THR A 61 12.10 -11.06 6.26
N ASP A 62 11.40 -12.10 5.79
CA ASP A 62 11.92 -13.09 4.84
C ASP A 62 10.82 -13.52 3.86
N LYS A 63 10.83 -12.95 2.66
CA LYS A 63 9.87 -13.27 1.60
C LYS A 63 10.09 -14.65 1.00
N VAL A 64 11.32 -15.14 0.94
CA VAL A 64 11.64 -16.46 0.36
C VAL A 64 11.04 -17.56 1.23
N SER A 65 11.15 -17.42 2.54
CA SER A 65 10.57 -18.33 3.52
C SER A 65 9.10 -18.00 3.88
N GLY A 66 8.55 -16.93 3.31
CA GLY A 66 7.16 -16.50 3.56
C GLY A 66 6.90 -15.90 4.95
N ILE A 67 7.95 -15.44 5.65
CA ILE A 67 7.84 -14.80 6.96
C ILE A 67 7.32 -13.37 6.79
N ILE A 68 6.03 -13.22 7.05
CA ILE A 68 5.33 -11.94 7.09
C ILE A 68 5.59 -11.29 8.45
N PHE A 69 6.02 -10.02 8.44
CA PHE A 69 6.09 -9.21 9.64
C PHE A 69 4.72 -8.62 9.99
N ASN A 70 4.07 -7.99 9.01
CA ASN A 70 2.76 -7.37 9.20
C ASN A 70 2.01 -7.15 7.87
N GLY A 71 0.69 -6.96 7.97
CA GLY A 71 -0.16 -6.53 6.87
C GLY A 71 -0.93 -5.26 7.25
N TRP A 72 -0.86 -4.24 6.40
CA TRP A 72 -1.54 -2.96 6.59
C TRP A 72 -2.80 -2.90 5.75
N GLU A 73 -3.85 -2.37 6.37
CA GLU A 73 -5.06 -1.92 5.69
C GLU A 73 -4.97 -0.39 5.58
N LEU A 74 -5.06 0.13 4.37
CA LEU A 74 -5.08 1.56 4.13
C LEU A 74 -6.52 2.06 4.24
N LYS A 75 -6.62 3.31 4.70
CA LYS A 75 -7.85 4.09 4.62
C LYS A 75 -7.47 5.45 4.09
N PHE A 76 -8.01 5.78 2.93
CA PHE A 76 -7.99 7.15 2.46
C PHE A 76 -9.08 7.91 3.21
N PRO A 77 -8.76 8.98 3.96
CA PRO A 77 -9.79 9.75 4.61
C PRO A 77 -10.66 10.42 3.53
N ASP A 78 -11.97 10.17 3.60
CA ASP A 78 -12.98 10.81 2.75
C ASP A 78 -13.14 12.31 3.10
N THR A 79 -12.54 12.69 4.23
CA THR A 79 -12.63 14.00 4.83
C THR A 79 -11.29 14.73 4.67
N ALA A 80 -11.33 15.94 4.12
CA ALA A 80 -10.14 16.75 3.99
C ALA A 80 -9.54 17.05 5.37
N VAL A 81 -8.21 17.15 5.45
CA VAL A 81 -7.49 17.36 6.73
C VAL A 81 -7.86 18.70 7.40
N ASP A 82 -8.41 19.63 6.64
CA ASP A 82 -8.91 20.93 7.05
C ASP A 82 -10.43 20.97 7.25
N ASP A 83 -11.12 19.81 7.28
CA ASP A 83 -12.54 19.76 7.55
C ASP A 83 -12.83 20.12 9.01
N THR A 84 -13.32 21.35 9.19
CA THR A 84 -13.69 21.93 10.48
C THR A 84 -14.80 21.16 11.23
N VAL A 85 -15.56 20.27 10.57
CA VAL A 85 -16.60 19.44 11.21
C VAL A 85 -15.98 18.29 12.02
N MET A 86 -14.86 17.73 11.56
CA MET A 86 -14.13 16.66 12.27
C MET A 86 -13.12 17.18 13.30
N LEU A 87 -12.88 18.50 13.33
CA LEU A 87 -11.94 19.17 14.25
C LEU A 87 -12.63 19.76 15.50
N ASN A 88 -13.93 19.54 15.68
CA ASN A 88 -14.74 20.04 16.81
C ASN A 88 -15.35 18.91 17.65
#